data_AF-A0A7L4TR77-F1
#
_entry.id   AF-A0A7L4TR77-F1
#
_cell.length_a   1.000
_cell.length_b   1.000
_cell.length_c   1.000
_cell.angle_alpha   90.00
_cell.angle_beta   90.00
_cell.angle_gamma   90.00
#
_symmetry.space_group_name_H-M   'P 1'
#
loop_
_entity.id
_entity.type
_entity.pdbx_description
1 polymer ?
#
loop_
_entity_poly.entity_id
_entity_poly.type
_entity_poly.pdbx_seq_one_letter_code
_entity_poly.pdbx_strand_id
1 'polypeptide(L)'
;VSIWLQNYWMVEVAQKSVYGIRMHLFTHLQKLPITFFDKRQHGELMSRVTNDMENVSSTLNSSVIQILSSVLTFIGILGVMIYLSPLMTVLTLLIIPVMVLGLKWITRRTSVFFKEQQRNIGDVEGFIEETVSGQSMVKVFSQDERV
;
A
#
# COMPACT_ATOMS: atom_id res chain seq x y z
N VAL A 1 0.28 -30.42 -5.75
CA VAL A 1 -0.25 -30.89 -4.45
C VAL A 1 0.27 -30.06 -3.28
N SER A 2 1.60 -29.99 -3.03
CA SER A 2 2.18 -29.20 -1.92
C SER A 2 1.76 -27.71 -1.92
N ILE A 3 1.82 -27.03 -3.09
CA ILE A 3 1.41 -25.62 -3.23
C ILE A 3 -0.08 -25.41 -2.90
N TRP A 4 -0.94 -26.35 -3.27
CA TRP A 4 -2.37 -26.26 -3.01
C TRP A 4 -2.67 -26.41 -1.52
N LEU A 5 -2.02 -27.38 -0.85
CA LEU A 5 -2.12 -27.58 0.60
C LEU A 5 -1.61 -26.35 1.37
N GLN A 6 -0.46 -25.80 0.98
CA GLN A 6 0.08 -24.60 1.60
C GLN A 6 -0.91 -23.43 1.50
N ASN A 7 -1.48 -23.18 0.31
CA ASN A 7 -2.45 -22.10 0.11
C ASN A 7 -3.74 -22.33 0.92
N TYR A 8 -4.25 -23.55 0.94
CA TYR A 8 -5.45 -23.87 1.70
C TYR A 8 -5.28 -23.53 3.20
N TRP A 9 -4.18 -23.98 3.81
CA TRP A 9 -3.89 -23.72 5.22
C TRP A 9 -3.70 -22.23 5.50
N MET A 10 -2.97 -21.52 4.64
CA MET A 10 -2.73 -20.08 4.80
C MET A 10 -4.04 -19.28 4.71
N VAL A 11 -4.92 -19.62 3.76
CA VAL A 11 -6.23 -18.97 3.61
C VAL A 11 -7.12 -19.27 4.82
N GLU A 12 -7.12 -20.50 5.32
CA GLU A 12 -7.91 -20.85 6.51
C GLU A 12 -7.48 -20.02 7.74
N VAL A 13 -6.17 -19.88 7.97
CA VAL A 13 -5.63 -19.07 9.06
C VAL A 13 -5.97 -17.58 8.89
N ALA A 14 -5.84 -17.06 7.67
CA ALA A 14 -6.20 -15.67 7.37
C ALA A 14 -7.69 -15.42 7.64
N GLN A 15 -8.58 -16.28 7.15
CA GLN A 15 -10.02 -16.15 7.33
C GLN A 15 -10.45 -16.26 8.80
N LYS A 16 -9.89 -17.21 9.55
CA LYS A 16 -10.13 -17.31 11.01
C LYS A 16 -9.68 -16.04 11.74
N SER A 17 -8.56 -15.46 11.35
CA SER A 17 -8.04 -14.22 11.93
C SER A 17 -8.95 -13.02 11.62
N VAL A 18 -9.36 -12.86 10.37
CA VAL A 18 -10.30 -11.79 9.95
C VAL A 18 -11.63 -11.92 10.68
N TYR A 19 -12.17 -13.14 10.79
CA TYR A 19 -13.40 -13.39 11.53
C TYR A 19 -13.26 -12.97 13.01
N GLY A 20 -12.17 -13.35 13.67
CA GLY A 20 -11.88 -12.95 15.04
C GLY A 20 -11.80 -11.43 15.23
N ILE A 21 -11.08 -10.74 14.34
CA ILE A 21 -10.96 -9.28 14.35
C ILE A 21 -12.33 -8.61 14.17
N ARG A 22 -13.13 -9.07 13.19
CA ARG A 22 -14.50 -8.57 12.97
C ARG A 22 -15.37 -8.75 14.21
N MET A 23 -15.34 -9.93 14.82
CA MET A 23 -16.14 -10.23 16.01
C MET A 23 -15.72 -9.37 17.21
N HIS A 24 -14.42 -9.20 17.41
CA HIS A 24 -13.88 -8.35 18.48
C HIS A 24 -14.26 -6.89 18.28
N LEU A 25 -14.12 -6.38 17.05
CA LEU A 25 -14.48 -5.01 16.70
C LEU A 25 -15.98 -4.76 16.93
N PHE A 26 -16.84 -5.65 16.45
CA PHE A 26 -18.29 -5.56 16.64
C PHE A 26 -18.68 -5.60 18.13
N THR A 27 -18.15 -6.56 18.87
CA THR A 27 -18.42 -6.71 20.30
C THR A 27 -17.91 -5.52 21.12
N HIS A 28 -16.77 -4.93 20.71
CA HIS A 28 -16.23 -3.74 21.34
C HIS A 28 -17.13 -2.52 21.09
N LEU A 29 -17.59 -2.32 19.85
CA LEU A 29 -18.50 -1.23 19.50
C LEU A 29 -19.80 -1.28 20.29
N GLN A 30 -20.37 -2.47 20.51
CA GLN A 30 -21.59 -2.63 21.31
C GLN A 30 -21.44 -2.25 22.79
N LYS A 31 -20.22 -2.24 23.32
CA LYS A 31 -19.94 -1.91 24.73
C LYS A 31 -19.61 -0.44 24.96
N LEU A 32 -19.48 0.35 23.89
CA LEU A 32 -19.12 1.76 24.01
C LEU A 32 -20.33 2.60 24.45
N PRO A 33 -20.12 3.63 25.29
CA PRO A 33 -21.19 4.51 25.74
C PRO A 33 -21.72 5.37 24.58
N ILE A 34 -22.99 5.79 24.66
CA ILE A 34 -23.65 6.62 23.63
C ILE A 34 -22.86 7.91 23.35
N THR A 35 -22.25 8.51 24.39
CA THR A 35 -21.41 9.70 24.27
C THR A 35 -20.18 9.54 23.38
N PHE A 36 -19.72 8.31 23.10
CA PHE A 36 -18.68 8.04 22.11
C PHE A 36 -19.19 8.27 20.68
N PHE A 37 -20.44 7.90 20.42
CA PHE A 37 -21.07 8.01 19.11
C PHE A 37 -21.50 9.45 18.82
N ASP A 38 -21.90 10.22 19.83
CA ASP A 38 -22.26 11.64 19.66
C ASP A 38 -21.07 12.53 19.28
N LYS A 39 -19.84 12.11 19.61
CA LYS A 39 -18.60 12.86 19.34
C LYS A 39 -17.96 12.52 17.99
N ARG A 40 -18.50 11.56 17.23
CA ARG A 40 -17.92 11.10 15.95
C ARG A 40 -18.94 11.14 14.83
N GLN A 41 -18.49 11.46 13.62
CA GLN A 41 -19.35 11.40 12.45
C GLN A 41 -19.72 9.95 12.14
N HIS A 42 -20.99 9.70 11.88
CA HIS A 42 -21.51 8.36 11.55
C HIS A 42 -20.77 7.73 10.36
N GLY A 43 -20.41 8.54 9.35
CA GLY A 43 -19.65 8.09 8.18
C GLY A 43 -18.24 7.61 8.49
N GLU A 44 -17.56 8.23 9.47
CA GLU A 44 -16.22 7.80 9.90
C GLU A 44 -16.29 6.40 10.54
N LEU A 45 -17.28 6.18 11.40
CA LEU A 45 -17.49 4.88 12.04
C LEU A 45 -17.82 3.81 11.00
N MET A 46 -18.75 4.09 10.08
CA MET A 46 -19.09 3.15 9.01
C MET A 46 -17.87 2.82 8.15
N SER A 47 -17.09 3.82 7.73
CA SER A 47 -15.87 3.60 6.93
C SER A 47 -14.85 2.72 7.65
N ARG A 48 -14.63 2.90 8.96
CA ARG A 48 -13.73 2.04 9.74
C ARG A 48 -14.24 0.61 9.86
N VAL A 49 -15.56 0.41 10.01
CA VAL A 49 -16.16 -0.92 10.13
C VAL A 49 -16.16 -1.67 8.79
N THR A 50 -16.36 -0.96 7.68
CA THR A 50 -16.44 -1.57 6.35
C THR A 50 -15.10 -1.52 5.62
N ASN A 51 -14.62 -0.33 5.27
CA ASN A 51 -13.47 -0.12 4.40
C ASN A 51 -12.15 -0.54 5.07
N ASP A 52 -11.90 -0.09 6.30
CA ASP A 52 -10.65 -0.48 6.99
C ASP A 52 -10.64 -1.99 7.27
N MET A 53 -11.79 -2.55 7.63
CA MET A 53 -11.94 -3.99 7.85
C MET A 53 -11.73 -4.81 6.58
N GLU A 54 -12.21 -4.32 5.44
CA GLU A 54 -11.98 -4.95 4.14
C GLU A 54 -10.52 -4.85 3.72
N ASN A 55 -9.87 -3.70 3.95
CA ASN A 55 -8.43 -3.55 3.74
C ASN A 55 -7.61 -4.52 4.62
N VAL A 56 -7.97 -4.66 5.90
CA VAL A 56 -7.35 -5.65 6.80
C VAL A 56 -7.57 -7.06 6.28
N SER A 57 -8.80 -7.38 5.85
CA SER A 57 -9.13 -8.69 5.28
C SER A 57 -8.30 -9.00 4.03
N SER A 58 -8.22 -8.08 3.09
CA SER A 58 -7.43 -8.22 1.87
C SER A 58 -5.94 -8.39 2.18
N THR A 59 -5.41 -7.59 3.10
CA THR A 59 -4.00 -7.64 3.52
C THR A 59 -3.66 -9.00 4.15
N LEU A 60 -4.51 -9.53 5.02
CA LEU A 60 -4.31 -10.84 5.64
C LEU A 60 -4.44 -11.99 4.63
N ASN A 61 -5.36 -11.88 3.67
CA ASN A 61 -5.60 -12.94 2.68
C ASN A 61 -4.60 -12.95 1.52
N SER A 62 -3.96 -11.82 1.20
CA SER A 62 -3.04 -11.75 0.05
C SER A 62 -1.63 -11.42 0.49
N SER A 63 -1.42 -10.24 1.06
CA SER A 63 -0.08 -9.71 1.34
C SER A 63 0.67 -10.53 2.37
N VAL A 64 0.02 -10.86 3.50
CA VAL A 64 0.66 -11.65 4.57
C VAL A 64 0.97 -13.06 4.08
N ILE A 65 0.03 -13.69 3.39
CA ILE A 65 0.22 -15.00 2.76
C ILE A 65 1.42 -14.98 1.80
N GLN A 66 1.49 -13.96 0.93
CA GLN A 66 2.56 -13.85 -0.05
C GLN A 66 3.92 -13.60 0.60
N ILE A 67 3.99 -12.76 1.64
CA ILE A 67 5.23 -12.51 2.39
C ILE A 67 5.72 -13.80 3.05
N LEU A 68 4.84 -14.51 3.77
CA LEU A 68 5.20 -15.77 4.42
C LEU A 68 5.67 -16.82 3.42
N SER A 69 4.95 -16.96 2.30
CA SER A 69 5.33 -17.88 1.22
C SER A 69 6.68 -17.50 0.60
N SER A 70 6.92 -16.20 0.36
CA SER A 70 8.17 -15.69 -0.21
C SER A 70 9.34 -15.94 0.73
N VAL A 71 9.18 -15.69 2.03
CA VAL A 71 10.21 -15.94 3.05
C VAL A 71 10.52 -17.44 3.14
N LEU A 72 9.49 -18.29 3.22
CA LEU A 72 9.69 -19.74 3.29
C LEU A 72 10.40 -20.27 2.05
N THR A 73 9.99 -19.82 0.87
CA THR A 73 10.60 -20.19 -0.41
C THR A 73 12.04 -19.68 -0.50
N PHE A 74 12.30 -18.44 -0.09
CA PHE A 74 13.63 -17.84 -0.10
C PHE A 74 14.59 -18.59 0.82
N ILE A 75 14.18 -18.88 2.06
CA ILE A 75 14.96 -19.66 3.02
C ILE A 75 15.17 -21.09 2.49
N GLY A 76 14.14 -21.71 1.92
CA GLY A 76 14.24 -23.05 1.35
C GLY A 76 15.24 -23.12 0.19
N ILE A 77 15.16 -22.18 -0.76
CA ILE A 77 16.11 -22.08 -1.87
C ILE A 77 17.52 -21.82 -1.35
N LEU A 78 17.70 -20.84 -0.46
CA LEU A 78 19.02 -20.54 0.10
C LEU A 78 19.61 -21.74 0.85
N GLY A 79 18.81 -22.45 1.63
CA GLY A 79 19.25 -23.65 2.36
C GLY A 79 19.74 -24.74 1.41
N VAL A 80 18.98 -25.01 0.33
CA VAL A 80 19.38 -25.99 -0.69
C VAL A 80 20.62 -25.52 -1.46
N MET A 81 20.71 -24.24 -1.81
CA MET A 81 21.87 -23.68 -2.51
C MET A 81 23.15 -23.80 -1.67
N ILE A 82 23.09 -23.46 -0.39
CA ILE A 82 24.24 -23.60 0.54
C ILE A 82 24.63 -25.06 0.70
N TYR A 83 23.65 -25.96 0.81
CA TYR A 83 23.90 -27.40 0.93
C TYR A 83 24.60 -27.98 -0.30
N LEU A 84 24.21 -27.55 -1.52
CA LEU A 84 24.81 -28.03 -2.76
C LEU A 84 26.17 -27.41 -3.05
N SER A 85 26.27 -26.07 -2.97
CA SER A 85 27.51 -25.35 -3.22
C SER A 85 27.51 -23.96 -2.55
N PRO A 86 28.25 -23.81 -1.44
CA PRO A 86 28.42 -22.51 -0.79
C PRO A 86 29.04 -21.46 -1.72
N LEU A 87 29.98 -21.87 -2.59
CA LEU A 87 30.69 -20.96 -3.48
C LEU A 87 29.77 -20.34 -4.54
N MET A 88 28.95 -21.17 -5.20
CA MET A 88 27.97 -20.66 -6.18
C MET A 88 26.93 -19.76 -5.51
N THR A 89 26.54 -20.08 -4.27
CA THR A 89 25.61 -19.25 -3.50
C THR A 89 26.16 -17.85 -3.27
N VAL A 90 27.41 -17.72 -2.82
CA VAL A 90 28.04 -16.41 -2.60
C VAL A 90 28.14 -15.60 -3.90
N LEU A 91 28.52 -16.25 -5.01
CA LEU A 91 28.58 -15.59 -6.32
C LEU A 91 27.21 -15.06 -6.75
N THR A 92 26.14 -15.84 -6.58
CA THR A 92 24.77 -15.38 -6.89
C THR A 92 24.29 -14.28 -5.96
N LEU A 93 24.61 -14.34 -4.66
CA LEU A 93 24.26 -13.31 -3.69
C LEU A 93 24.96 -11.98 -3.98
N LEU A 94 26.15 -11.99 -4.60
CA LEU A 94 26.83 -10.76 -5.03
C LEU A 94 26.09 -10.00 -6.15
N ILE A 95 25.17 -10.63 -6.87
CA ILE A 95 24.32 -9.94 -7.86
C ILE A 95 23.37 -8.96 -7.15
N ILE A 96 22.91 -9.28 -5.93
CA ILE A 96 21.99 -8.43 -5.16
C ILE A 96 22.58 -7.05 -4.86
N PRO A 97 23.77 -6.89 -4.23
CA PRO A 97 24.33 -5.57 -3.98
C PRO A 97 24.61 -4.80 -5.28
N VAL A 98 25.03 -5.47 -6.37
CA VAL A 98 25.20 -4.82 -7.67
C VAL A 98 23.87 -4.26 -8.19
N MET A 99 22.78 -5.02 -8.11
CA MET A 99 21.44 -4.54 -8.45
C MET A 99 21.00 -3.38 -7.57
N VAL A 100 21.18 -3.48 -6.25
CA VAL A 100 20.80 -2.41 -5.30
C VAL A 100 21.56 -1.12 -5.58
N LEU A 101 22.87 -1.20 -5.87
CA LEU A 101 23.69 -0.04 -6.24
C LEU A 101 23.22 0.57 -7.57
N GLY A 102 22.96 -0.25 -8.58
CA GLY A 102 22.41 0.19 -9.87
C GLY A 102 21.06 0.88 -9.72
N LEU A 103 20.13 0.26 -8.98
CA LEU A 103 18.81 0.82 -8.71
C LEU A 103 18.92 2.14 -7.96
N LYS A 104 19.75 2.21 -6.91
CA LYS A 104 19.99 3.45 -6.14
C LYS A 104 20.55 4.56 -7.02
N TRP A 105 21.45 4.24 -7.94
CA TRP A 105 21.99 5.21 -8.90
C TRP A 105 20.92 5.75 -9.84
N ILE A 106 20.09 4.86 -10.42
CA ILE A 106 18.96 5.24 -11.28
C ILE A 106 17.94 6.08 -10.51
N THR A 107 17.42 5.57 -9.39
CA THR A 107 16.40 6.24 -8.59
C THR A 107 16.85 7.61 -8.12
N ARG A 108 18.11 7.77 -7.68
CA ARG A 108 18.63 9.08 -7.27
C ARG A 108 18.64 10.09 -8.42
N ARG A 109 18.94 9.64 -9.63
CA ARG A 109 19.00 10.50 -10.81
C ARG A 109 17.60 10.87 -11.30
N THR A 110 16.70 9.90 -11.36
CA THR A 110 15.32 10.11 -11.85
C THR A 110 14.44 10.84 -10.83
N SER A 111 14.68 10.67 -9.53
CA SER A 111 13.89 11.31 -8.46
C SER A 111 13.88 12.84 -8.55
N VAL A 112 14.95 13.46 -9.05
CA VAL A 112 15.00 14.92 -9.25
C VAL A 112 13.99 15.35 -10.33
N PHE A 113 13.98 14.67 -11.48
CA PHE A 113 13.05 14.95 -12.56
C PHE A 113 11.60 14.68 -12.16
N PHE A 114 11.33 13.63 -11.38
CA PHE A 114 9.99 13.38 -10.84
C PHE A 114 9.49 14.52 -9.94
N LYS A 115 10.37 15.10 -9.12
CA LYS A 115 10.00 16.26 -8.28
C LYS A 115 9.71 17.50 -9.12
N GLU A 116 10.52 17.75 -10.14
CA GLU A 116 10.32 18.89 -11.03
C GLU A 116 9.03 18.73 -11.85
N GLN A 117 8.77 17.53 -12.36
CA GLN A 117 7.53 17.18 -13.04
C GLN A 117 6.31 17.40 -12.13
N GLN A 118 6.38 16.93 -10.88
CA GLN A 118 5.29 17.13 -9.92
C GLN A 118 5.04 18.61 -9.62
N ARG A 119 6.10 19.43 -9.54
CA ARG A 119 5.97 20.89 -9.36
C ARG A 119 5.24 21.52 -10.55
N ASN A 120 5.68 21.23 -11.78
CA ASN A 120 5.08 21.80 -12.97
C ASN A 120 3.60 21.40 -13.14
N ILE A 121 3.25 20.16 -12.80
CA ILE A 121 1.85 19.71 -12.77
C ILE A 121 1.06 20.53 -11.75
N GLY A 122 1.59 20.71 -10.54
CA GLY A 122 0.94 21.53 -9.51
C GLY A 122 0.76 23.00 -9.91
N ASP A 123 1.73 23.59 -10.62
CA ASP A 123 1.63 24.96 -11.11
C ASP A 123 0.49 25.10 -12.16
N VAL A 124 0.37 24.12 -13.07
CA VAL A 124 -0.70 24.09 -14.08
C VAL A 124 -2.07 23.82 -13.43
N GLU A 125 -2.15 22.86 -12.51
CA GLU A 125 -3.39 22.56 -11.79
C GLU A 125 -3.85 23.75 -10.96
N GLY A 126 -2.93 24.43 -10.27
CA GLY A 126 -3.24 25.64 -9.50
C GLY A 126 -3.73 26.78 -10.38
N PHE A 127 -3.11 26.99 -11.55
CA PHE A 127 -3.57 27.98 -12.52
C PHE A 127 -4.99 27.68 -13.03
N ILE A 128 -5.29 26.40 -13.34
CA ILE A 128 -6.63 25.98 -13.75
C ILE A 128 -7.64 26.21 -12.62
N GLU A 129 -7.30 25.83 -11.38
CA GLU A 129 -8.18 25.98 -10.22
C GLU A 129 -8.50 27.46 -9.92
N GLU A 130 -7.50 28.34 -9.97
CA GLU A 130 -7.67 29.79 -9.77
C GLU A 130 -8.52 30.40 -10.89
N THR A 131 -8.28 30.00 -12.15
CA THR A 131 -9.02 30.51 -13.31
C THR A 131 -10.48 30.06 -13.29
N VAL A 132 -10.74 28.80 -12.95
CA VAL A 132 -12.10 28.25 -12.87
C VAL A 132 -12.85 28.84 -11.67
N SER A 133 -12.21 28.92 -10.49
CA SER A 133 -12.84 29.50 -9.29
C SER A 133 -13.07 31.01 -9.44
N GLY A 134 -12.14 31.71 -10.12
CA GLY A 134 -12.19 33.14 -10.42
C GLY A 134 -12.91 33.49 -11.72
N GLN A 135 -13.53 32.53 -12.41
CA GLN A 135 -14.07 32.71 -13.77
C GLN A 135 -15.05 33.90 -13.88
N SER A 136 -15.85 34.14 -12.84
CA SER A 136 -16.76 35.29 -12.79
C SER A 136 -15.99 36.63 -12.78
N MET A 137 -14.88 36.69 -12.03
CA MET A 137 -14.00 37.87 -11.97
C MET A 137 -13.27 38.08 -13.31
N VAL A 138 -12.75 37.01 -13.93
CA VAL A 138 -12.06 37.08 -15.24
C VAL A 138 -12.98 37.69 -16.32
N LYS A 139 -14.25 37.24 -16.37
CA LYS A 139 -15.25 37.76 -17.31
C LYS A 139 -15.64 39.20 -17.04
N VAL A 140 -15.79 39.60 -15.76
CA VAL A 140 -16.13 40.99 -15.38
C VAL A 140 -15.05 41.98 -15.80
N PHE A 141 -13.77 41.57 -15.76
CA PHE A 141 -12.65 42.40 -16.20
C PHE A 141 -12.25 42.20 -17.68
N SER A 142 -12.99 41.38 -18.44
CA SER A 142 -12.70 41.04 -19.85
C SER A 142 -11.25 40.60 -20.09
N GLN A 143 -10.69 39.81 -19.17
CA GLN A 143 -9.31 39.31 -19.24
C GLN A 143 -9.20 37.93 -19.93
N ASP A 144 -10.26 37.46 -20.60
CA ASP A 144 -10.34 36.11 -21.19
C ASP A 144 -9.21 35.79 -22.21
N GLU A 145 -8.53 36.78 -22.80
CA GLU A 145 -7.39 36.56 -23.71
C GLU A 145 -6.03 36.41 -22.99
N ARG A 146 -5.97 36.72 -21.69
CA ARG A 146 -4.74 36.78 -20.88
C ARG A 146 -4.57 35.59 -19.93
N VAL A 147 -5.64 34.85 -19.70
CA VAL A 147 -5.72 33.63 -18.90
C VAL A 147 -5.95 32.46 -19.84
#